data_AF-A0AA40MH90-F1
#
_entry.id   AF-A0AA40MH90-F1
#
_cell.length_a   1.000
_cell.length_b   1.000
_cell.length_c   1.000
_cell.angle_alpha   90.00
_cell.angle_beta   90.00
_cell.angle_gamma   90.00
#
_symmetry.space_group_name_H-M   'P 1'
#
loop_
_entity.id
_entity.type
_entity.pdbx_description
1 polymer ?
#
loop_
_entity_poly.entity_id
_entity_poly.type
_entity_poly.pdbx_seq_one_letter_code
_entity_poly.pdbx_strand_id
1 'polypeptide(L)'
;MNSLSIVLLVAAGIVVASMAWWVWEDRVRRLPLSHFGLESLRRIGRFESASWRERVWQRGWLTSAEWRAVNRRQLRAIEAELARRVEQ
;
A
#
# COMPACT_ATOMS: atom_id res chain seq x y z
N MET A 1 -32.63 -18.32 -21.98
CA MET A 1 -31.43 -17.47 -21.89
C MET A 1 -30.84 -17.36 -23.29
N ASN A 2 -30.83 -16.16 -23.88
CA ASN A 2 -30.36 -15.98 -25.26
C ASN A 2 -28.85 -15.70 -25.28
N SER A 3 -28.24 -15.84 -26.45
CA SER A 3 -26.80 -15.64 -26.67
C SER A 3 -26.31 -14.27 -26.18
N LEU A 4 -27.11 -13.22 -26.34
CA LEU A 4 -26.81 -11.87 -25.82
C LEU A 4 -26.71 -11.83 -24.30
N SER A 5 -27.63 -12.47 -23.56
CA SER A 5 -27.56 -12.56 -22.10
C SER A 5 -26.30 -13.28 -21.63
N ILE A 6 -25.86 -14.32 -22.33
CA ILE A 6 -24.64 -15.07 -21.99
C ILE A 6 -23.41 -14.17 -22.21
N VAL A 7 -23.33 -13.47 -23.33
CA VAL A 7 -22.22 -12.55 -23.64
C VAL A 7 -22.12 -11.44 -22.59
N LEU A 8 -23.25 -10.84 -22.19
CA LEU A 8 -23.26 -9.78 -21.17
C LEU A 8 -22.81 -10.29 -19.79
N LEU A 9 -23.21 -11.49 -19.40
CA LEU A 9 -22.77 -12.10 -18.14
C LEU A 9 -21.26 -12.40 -18.14
N VAL A 10 -20.73 -12.90 -19.25
CA VAL A 10 -19.29 -13.13 -19.41
C VAL A 10 -18.51 -11.83 -19.34
N ALA A 11 -18.97 -10.79 -20.07
CA ALA A 11 -18.35 -9.48 -20.04
C ALA A 11 -18.35 -8.86 -18.63
N ALA A 12 -19.48 -8.93 -17.92
CA ALA A 12 -19.58 -8.48 -16.54
C ALA A 12 -18.63 -9.25 -15.61
N GLY A 13 -18.52 -10.58 -15.78
CA GLY A 13 -17.58 -11.41 -15.03
C GLY A 13 -16.12 -11.00 -15.23
N ILE A 14 -15.71 -10.71 -16.46
CA ILE A 14 -14.34 -10.24 -16.78
C ILE A 14 -14.06 -8.89 -16.10
N VAL A 15 -15.01 -7.95 -16.14
CA VAL A 15 -14.86 -6.63 -15.52
C VAL A 15 -14.70 -6.78 -14.00
N VAL A 16 -15.56 -7.57 -13.35
CA VAL A 16 -15.49 -7.80 -11.90
C VAL A 16 -14.16 -8.46 -11.51
N ALA A 17 -13.73 -9.48 -12.25
CA ALA A 17 -12.45 -10.14 -11.99
C ALA A 17 -11.26 -9.18 -12.15
N SER A 18 -11.29 -8.32 -13.17
CA SER A 18 -10.25 -7.31 -13.40
C SER A 18 -10.19 -6.28 -12.28
N MET A 19 -11.35 -5.81 -11.80
CA MET A 19 -11.41 -4.89 -10.66
C MET A 19 -10.92 -5.55 -9.36
N ALA A 20 -11.32 -6.80 -9.11
CA ALA A 20 -10.86 -7.55 -7.95
C ALA A 20 -9.34 -7.73 -7.96
N TRP A 21 -8.76 -8.05 -9.11
CA TRP A 21 -7.32 -8.14 -9.29
C TRP A 21 -6.62 -6.81 -8.99
N TRP A 22 -7.13 -5.71 -9.53
CA TRP A 22 -6.58 -4.38 -9.29
C TRP A 22 -6.63 -3.99 -7.80
N VAL A 23 -7.75 -4.24 -7.12
CA VAL A 23 -7.86 -3.98 -5.68
C VAL A 23 -6.89 -4.84 -4.88
N TRP A 24 -6.73 -6.11 -5.26
CA TRP A 24 -5.75 -6.99 -4.63
C TRP A 24 -4.33 -6.43 -4.78
N GLU A 25 -3.97 -5.97 -5.98
CA GLU A 25 -2.66 -5.39 -6.24
C GLU A 25 -2.42 -4.12 -5.41
N ASP A 26 -3.42 -3.24 -5.37
CA ASP A 26 -3.38 -1.98 -4.63
C ASP A 26 -3.27 -2.20 -3.12
N ARG A 27 -4.02 -3.17 -2.57
CA ARG A 27 -4.21 -3.30 -1.12
C ARG A 27 -3.38 -4.41 -0.49
N VAL A 28 -3.38 -5.59 -1.09
CA VAL A 28 -2.96 -6.83 -0.42
C VAL A 28 -1.64 -7.37 -0.95
N ARG A 29 -1.20 -6.93 -2.15
CA ARG A 29 0.10 -7.31 -2.71
C ARG A 29 1.19 -7.13 -1.67
N ARG A 30 1.95 -8.21 -1.49
CA ARG A 30 3.05 -8.29 -0.53
C ARG A 30 4.31 -7.78 -1.20
N LEU A 31 4.94 -6.82 -0.54
CA LEU A 31 6.19 -6.18 -0.91
C LEU A 31 7.26 -6.72 0.05
N PRO A 32 8.17 -7.60 -0.42
CA PRO A 32 9.20 -8.16 0.44
C PRO A 32 10.15 -7.04 0.90
N LEU A 33 10.65 -7.14 2.13
CA LEU A 33 11.54 -6.12 2.68
C LEU A 33 12.83 -5.95 1.87
N SER A 34 13.29 -7.01 1.21
CA SER A 34 14.43 -6.97 0.28
C SER A 34 14.26 -5.96 -0.86
N HIS A 35 13.04 -5.56 -1.20
CA HIS A 35 12.75 -4.57 -2.24
C HIS A 35 13.18 -3.14 -1.84
N PHE A 36 13.18 -2.81 -0.55
CA PHE A 36 13.34 -1.43 -0.07
C PHE A 36 14.79 -1.06 0.29
N GLY A 37 15.67 -2.05 0.45
CA GLY A 37 17.02 -1.85 0.99
C GLY A 37 17.04 -1.56 2.49
N LEU A 38 18.08 -2.02 3.18
CA LEU A 38 18.21 -1.93 4.64
C LEU A 38 18.17 -0.49 5.17
N GLU A 39 18.78 0.46 4.45
CA GLU A 39 18.84 1.85 4.89
C GLU A 39 17.47 2.54 4.84
N SER A 40 16.71 2.33 3.75
CA SER A 40 15.34 2.85 3.65
C SER A 40 14.46 2.28 4.75
N LEU A 41 14.57 0.98 5.02
CA LEU A 41 13.85 0.30 6.10
C LEU A 41 14.19 0.84 7.48
N ARG A 42 15.46 1.11 7.78
CA ARG A 42 15.89 1.78 9.01
C ARG A 42 15.31 3.19 9.10
N ARG A 43 15.36 3.96 8.01
CA ARG A 43 14.81 5.32 7.95
C ARG A 43 13.30 5.31 8.24
N ILE A 44 12.55 4.44 7.57
CA ILE A 44 11.11 4.28 7.78
C ILE A 44 10.83 3.88 9.23
N GLY A 45 11.54 2.87 9.74
CA GLY A 45 11.37 2.36 11.09
C GLY A 45 11.58 3.42 12.18
N ARG A 46 12.40 4.45 11.97
CA ARG A 46 12.57 5.55 12.94
C ARG A 46 11.30 6.36 13.19
N PHE A 47 10.39 6.42 12.21
CA PHE A 47 9.15 7.20 12.29
C PHE A 47 7.92 6.35 12.63
N GLU A 48 8.08 5.03 12.73
CA GLU A 48 6.98 4.09 12.95
C GLU A 48 7.08 3.46 14.36
N SER A 49 5.94 3.01 14.89
CA SER A 49 5.89 2.46 16.25
C SER A 49 6.76 1.20 16.38
N ALA A 50 7.22 0.93 17.60
CA ALA A 50 7.95 -0.32 17.89
C ALA A 50 7.11 -1.56 17.53
N SER A 51 5.81 -1.53 17.81
CA SER A 51 4.89 -2.62 17.45
C SER A 51 4.72 -2.81 15.95
N TRP A 52 4.76 -1.74 15.15
CA TRP A 52 4.74 -1.84 13.70
C TRP A 52 6.05 -2.45 13.20
N ARG A 53 7.20 -1.96 13.68
CA ARG A 53 8.52 -2.47 13.30
C ARG A 53 8.66 -3.96 13.59
N GLU A 54 8.32 -4.38 14.81
CA GLU A 54 8.38 -5.78 15.24
C GLU A 54 7.55 -6.67 14.31
N ARG A 55 6.29 -6.30 14.06
CA ARG A 55 5.42 -7.05 13.13
C ARG A 55 6.00 -7.15 11.74
N VAL A 56 6.52 -6.05 11.20
CA VAL A 56 7.03 -6.03 9.83
C VAL A 56 8.31 -6.85 9.71
N TRP A 57 9.20 -6.80 10.72
CA TRP A 57 10.45 -7.55 10.70
C TRP A 57 10.22 -9.04 10.89
N GLN A 58 9.35 -9.43 11.83
CA GLN A 58 8.96 -10.83 12.00
C GLN A 58 8.31 -11.40 10.75
N ARG A 59 7.47 -10.59 10.08
CA ARG A 59 6.74 -11.03 8.88
C ARG A 59 7.59 -11.02 7.62
N GLY A 60 8.62 -10.17 7.53
CA GLY A 60 9.53 -10.08 6.38
C GLY A 60 8.97 -9.38 5.13
N TRP A 61 7.78 -8.78 5.20
CA TRP A 61 7.15 -8.05 4.09
C TRP A 61 6.11 -7.01 4.58
N LEU A 62 5.76 -6.09 3.68
CA LEU A 62 4.70 -5.08 3.81
C LEU A 62 3.58 -5.32 2.81
N THR A 63 2.34 -5.01 3.12
CA THR A 63 1.30 -4.87 2.07
C THR A 63 1.46 -3.53 1.36
N SER A 64 1.01 -3.44 0.11
CA SER A 64 0.89 -2.17 -0.61
C SER A 64 0.06 -1.12 0.15
N ALA A 65 -0.96 -1.54 0.91
CA ALA A 65 -1.73 -0.65 1.78
C ALA A 65 -0.91 -0.10 2.95
N GLU A 66 -0.17 -0.96 3.67
CA GLU A 66 0.71 -0.55 4.77
C GLU A 66 1.81 0.38 4.26
N TRP A 67 2.42 0.05 3.12
CA TRP A 67 3.45 0.88 2.50
C TRP A 67 2.92 2.29 2.18
N ARG A 68 1.75 2.39 1.54
CA ARG A 68 1.12 3.71 1.28
C ARG A 68 0.75 4.44 2.56
N ALA A 69 0.35 3.74 3.61
CA ALA A 69 0.04 4.36 4.90
C ALA A 69 1.28 5.00 5.54
N VAL A 70 2.42 4.31 5.51
CA VAL A 70 3.72 4.85 5.93
C VAL A 70 4.06 6.12 5.14
N ASN A 71 4.01 6.06 3.80
CA ASN A 71 4.35 7.21 2.96
C ASN A 71 3.45 8.42 3.24
N ARG A 72 2.15 8.20 3.43
CA ARG A 72 1.22 9.29 3.79
C ARG A 72 1.55 9.92 5.14
N ARG A 73 1.93 9.11 6.14
CA ARG A 73 2.35 9.64 7.45
C ARG A 73 3.62 10.48 7.34
N GLN A 74 4.61 10.00 6.59
CA GLN A 74 5.85 10.74 6.36
C GLN A 74 5.60 12.05 5.61
N LEU A 75 4.79 12.03 4.55
CA LEU A 75 4.43 13.22 3.81
C LEU A 75 3.76 14.27 4.71
N ARG A 76 2.78 13.87 5.52
CA ARG A 76 2.13 14.76 6.48
C ARG A 76 3.11 15.35 7.50
N ALA A 77 4.08 14.56 7.97
CA ALA A 77 5.09 15.06 8.90
C ALA A 77 6.00 16.10 8.24
N ILE A 78 6.36 15.89 6.98
CA ILE A 78 7.15 16.84 6.18
C ILE A 78 6.35 18.12 5.92
N GLU A 79 5.09 18.01 5.49
CA GLU A 79 4.19 19.14 5.27
C GLU A 79 4.00 19.96 6.55
N ALA A 80 3.81 19.30 7.71
CA ALA A 80 3.68 19.98 9.00
C ALA A 80 4.98 20.68 9.45
N GLU A 81 6.16 20.12 9.13
CA GLU A 81 7.43 20.78 9.37
C GLU A 81 7.64 21.98 8.44
N LEU A 82 7.28 21.86 7.16
CA LEU A 82 7.35 22.96 6.19
C LEU A 82 6.45 24.12 6.58
N ALA A 83 5.21 23.85 7.00
CA ALA A 83 4.28 24.88 7.46
C ALA A 83 4.86 25.68 8.63
N ARG A 84 5.45 25.00 9.63
CA ARG A 84 6.08 25.65 10.78
C ARG A 84 7.25 26.57 10.40
N ARG A 85 7.98 26.24 9.32
CA ARG A 85 9.10 27.07 8.84
C ARG A 85 8.66 28.27 8.02
N VAL A 86 7.47 28.24 7.43
CA VAL A 86 6.90 29.37 6.68
C VAL A 86 6.22 30.37 7.63
N GLU A 87 5.75 29.91 8.79
CA GLU A 87 5.18 30.75 9.86
C GLU A 87 6.25 31.45 10.74
N GLN A 88 7.52 31.06 10.63
CA GLN A 88 8.68 31.67 11.30
C GLN A 88 9.34 32.74 10.43
#